data_AF-A0A1B2JLH0-F1
#
_entry.id   AF-A0A1B2JLH0-F1
#
_cell.length_a   1.000
_cell.length_b   1.000
_cell.length_c   1.000
_cell.angle_alpha   90.00
_cell.angle_beta   90.00
_cell.angle_gamma   90.00
#
_symmetry.space_group_name_H-M   'P 1'
#
loop_
_entity.id
_entity.type
_entity.pdbx_description
1 polymer ?
#
loop_
_entity_poly.entity_id
_entity_poly.type
_entity_poly.pdbx_seq_one_letter_code
_entity_poly.pdbx_strand_id
1 'polypeptide(L)'
;ALKRGDSCGVYTAHCGTGLRCVPRPGDPRPLHALTRGHAVCTEYDQTEDEPDVTSDQGSLRYLLGLNRPLDPQDAAEAQESIKARVNAIRKKLIQQGPCHTELHASLDVIAESQQALGEKFTSFYLPNCDKHGFYKAKQCETSLIGQPPRCWCVSSWNG
;
A
#
# COMPACT_ATOMS: atom_id res chain seq x y z
N ALA A 1 31.42 10.49 0.01
CA ALA A 1 30.18 11.14 -0.42
C ALA A 1 30.17 11.19 -1.95
N LEU A 2 29.05 10.84 -2.57
CA LEU A 2 28.86 10.86 -4.02
C LEU A 2 28.66 12.28 -4.55
N LYS A 3 29.13 12.54 -5.78
CA LYS A 3 29.02 13.83 -6.45
C LYS A 3 27.70 13.94 -7.22
N ARG A 4 27.34 15.14 -7.66
CA ARG A 4 26.15 15.35 -8.51
C ARG A 4 26.29 14.49 -9.78
N GLY A 5 25.23 13.77 -10.14
CA GLY A 5 25.17 12.89 -11.31
C GLY A 5 25.67 11.47 -11.06
N ASP A 6 26.34 11.20 -9.94
CA ASP A 6 26.78 9.84 -9.59
C ASP A 6 25.57 8.94 -9.32
N SER A 7 25.72 7.66 -9.68
CA SER A 7 24.74 6.63 -9.37
C SER A 7 24.65 6.39 -7.86
N CYS A 8 23.42 6.41 -7.34
CA CYS A 8 23.13 6.27 -5.94
C CYS A 8 21.91 5.38 -5.70
N GLY A 9 21.74 4.94 -4.45
CA GLY A 9 20.62 4.13 -4.00
C GLY A 9 20.60 3.96 -2.49
N VAL A 10 19.63 3.19 -2.01
CA VAL A 10 19.40 2.93 -0.57
C VAL A 10 20.60 2.27 0.09
N TYR A 11 21.29 1.39 -0.64
CA TYR A 11 22.44 0.62 -0.15
C TYR A 11 23.78 1.15 -0.68
N THR A 12 23.82 2.33 -1.31
CA THR A 12 25.06 2.93 -1.80
C THR A 12 25.60 3.97 -0.82
N ALA A 13 26.80 4.49 -1.09
CA ALA A 13 27.29 5.66 -0.38
C ALA A 13 26.32 6.85 -0.51
N HIS A 14 26.24 7.69 0.53
CA HIS A 14 25.39 8.87 0.52
C HIS A 14 25.90 9.94 -0.47
N CYS A 15 24.97 10.67 -1.07
CA CYS A 15 25.28 11.89 -1.82
C CYS A 15 25.93 12.95 -0.92
N GLY A 16 26.76 13.81 -1.50
CA GLY A 16 27.38 14.93 -0.80
C GLY A 16 26.38 15.92 -0.25
N THR A 17 26.88 16.82 0.60
CA THR A 17 26.08 17.88 1.21
C THR A 17 25.34 18.69 0.14
N GLY A 18 24.03 18.89 0.32
CA GLY A 18 23.17 19.61 -0.65
C GLY A 18 22.69 18.76 -1.84
N LEU A 19 23.00 17.46 -1.86
CA LEU A 19 22.55 16.54 -2.89
C LEU A 19 21.60 15.47 -2.31
N ARG A 20 20.58 15.10 -3.08
CA ARG A 20 19.65 14.02 -2.75
C ARG A 20 19.71 12.93 -3.80
N CYS A 21 19.57 11.69 -3.36
CA CYS A 21 19.45 10.56 -4.27
C CYS A 21 18.00 10.45 -4.77
N VAL A 22 17.78 10.66 -6.07
CA VAL A 22 16.45 10.62 -6.69
C VAL A 22 16.42 9.70 -7.92
N PRO A 23 15.28 9.02 -8.19
CA PRO A 23 15.08 8.26 -9.43
C PRO A 23 15.19 9.16 -10.67
N ARG A 24 15.47 8.56 -11.84
CA ARG A 24 15.53 9.34 -13.08
C ARG A 24 14.12 9.81 -13.49
N PRO A 25 13.95 11.01 -14.04
CA PRO A 25 12.67 11.44 -14.59
C PRO A 25 12.18 10.44 -15.65
N GLY A 26 10.95 9.95 -15.49
CA GLY A 26 10.36 8.95 -16.39
C GLY A 26 10.74 7.49 -16.10
N ASP A 27 11.41 7.20 -14.98
CA ASP A 27 11.67 5.81 -14.60
C ASP A 27 10.35 5.06 -14.38
N PRO A 28 10.08 3.94 -15.07
CA PRO A 28 8.83 3.20 -14.94
C PRO A 28 8.68 2.55 -13.56
N ARG A 29 9.77 2.43 -12.78
CA ARG A 29 9.78 1.83 -11.43
C ARG A 29 10.72 2.59 -10.48
N PRO A 30 10.30 3.75 -9.95
CA PRO A 30 11.15 4.65 -9.17
C PRO A 30 11.77 4.02 -7.90
N LEU A 31 10.98 3.23 -7.15
CA LEU A 31 11.47 2.53 -5.95
C LEU A 31 12.48 1.42 -6.27
N HIS A 32 12.31 0.75 -7.41
CA HIS A 32 13.25 -0.28 -7.85
C HIS A 32 14.60 0.34 -8.25
N ALA A 33 14.59 1.51 -8.88
CA ALA A 33 15.81 2.23 -9.24
C ALA A 33 16.63 2.62 -7.99
N LEU A 34 15.97 3.11 -6.94
CA LEU A 34 16.63 3.46 -5.67
C LEU A 34 17.21 2.25 -4.94
N THR A 35 16.50 1.12 -4.90
CA THR A 35 16.98 -0.10 -4.22
C THR A 35 18.14 -0.77 -4.96
N ARG A 36 18.20 -0.63 -6.28
CA ARG A 36 19.28 -1.18 -7.13
C ARG A 36 20.49 -0.26 -7.30
N GLY A 37 20.44 0.99 -6.82
CA GLY A 37 21.54 1.93 -7.00
C GLY A 37 21.57 2.60 -8.38
N HIS A 38 20.44 2.64 -9.09
CA HIS A 38 20.32 3.21 -10.44
C HIS A 38 19.79 4.66 -10.44
N ALA A 39 19.45 5.18 -9.25
CA ALA A 39 19.11 6.58 -9.05
C ALA A 39 20.36 7.47 -9.18
N VAL A 40 20.18 8.79 -9.16
CA VAL A 40 21.26 9.76 -9.35
C VAL A 40 21.24 10.82 -8.26
N CYS A 41 22.42 11.29 -7.86
CA CYS A 41 22.54 12.42 -6.95
C CYS A 41 22.21 13.73 -7.68
N THR A 42 21.11 14.38 -7.31
CA THR A 42 20.71 15.70 -7.85
C THR A 42 20.78 16.77 -6.78
N GLU A 43 20.79 18.04 -7.17
CA GLU A 43 20.68 19.12 -6.21
C GLU A 43 19.33 19.08 -5.49
N TYR A 44 19.40 19.41 -4.21
CA TYR A 44 18.23 19.69 -3.41
C TYR A 44 17.80 21.13 -3.70
N ASP A 45 17.01 21.35 -4.76
CA ASP A 45 16.31 22.63 -4.92
C ASP A 45 15.28 22.74 -3.80
N GLN A 46 15.42 23.74 -2.93
CA GLN A 46 14.46 24.02 -1.84
C GLN A 46 13.11 24.55 -2.36
N THR A 47 12.79 24.35 -3.64
CA THR A 47 11.67 25.00 -4.33
C THR A 47 10.80 24.04 -5.12
N GLU A 48 10.71 22.76 -4.75
CA GLU A 48 9.55 21.89 -5.08
C GLU A 48 9.61 20.56 -4.30
N ASP A 49 8.44 20.09 -3.85
CA ASP A 49 8.12 18.92 -3.00
C ASP A 49 8.13 19.07 -1.46
N GLU A 50 7.53 20.14 -0.95
CA GLU A 50 6.31 19.92 -0.16
C GLU A 50 5.21 19.67 -1.20
N PRO A 51 4.37 18.62 -1.10
CA PRO A 51 3.21 18.55 -1.96
C PRO A 51 2.26 19.68 -1.56
N ASP A 52 2.32 20.78 -2.32
CA ASP A 52 1.25 21.75 -2.43
C ASP A 52 0.01 21.03 -3.00
N VAL A 53 -0.77 20.42 -2.10
CA VAL A 53 -2.16 20.05 -2.38
C VAL A 53 -3.02 21.30 -2.11
N THR A 54 -2.85 22.33 -2.92
CA THR A 54 -3.83 23.41 -3.06
C THR A 54 -4.38 23.50 -4.48
N SER A 55 -4.87 22.37 -5.01
CA SER A 55 -5.87 22.42 -6.09
C SER A 55 -6.72 21.16 -6.19
N ASP A 56 -7.38 20.77 -5.08
CA ASP A 56 -8.65 20.03 -5.18
C ASP A 56 -9.59 20.27 -3.98
N GLN A 57 -9.35 21.31 -3.18
CA GLN A 57 -10.26 21.69 -2.09
C GLN A 57 -11.59 22.28 -2.59
N GLY A 58 -11.67 22.64 -3.88
CA GLY A 58 -12.90 23.10 -4.52
C GLY A 58 -13.94 22.00 -4.70
N SER A 59 -13.52 20.78 -5.04
CA SER A 59 -14.42 19.65 -5.31
C SER A 59 -15.01 19.04 -4.03
N LEU A 60 -14.24 19.03 -2.95
CA LEU A 60 -14.66 18.44 -1.66
C LEU A 60 -15.60 19.37 -0.87
N ARG A 61 -15.41 20.70 -0.95
CA ARG A 61 -16.30 21.67 -0.32
C ARG A 61 -17.71 21.68 -0.91
N TYR A 62 -17.85 21.41 -2.21
CA TYR A 62 -19.16 21.32 -2.87
C TYR A 62 -19.88 19.99 -2.51
N LEU A 63 -19.14 18.90 -2.31
CA LEU A 63 -19.68 17.61 -1.84
C LEU A 63 -20.17 17.64 -0.39
N LEU A 64 -19.58 18.50 0.45
CA LEU A 64 -19.86 18.55 1.89
C LEU A 64 -21.01 19.50 2.29
N GLY A 65 -21.63 20.23 1.35
CA GLY A 65 -22.91 20.92 1.58
C GLY A 65 -22.94 21.93 2.75
N LEU A 66 -21.81 22.57 3.07
CA LEU A 66 -21.66 23.44 4.26
C LEU A 66 -22.16 24.89 4.10
N ASN A 67 -22.99 25.20 3.11
CA ASN A 67 -23.59 26.53 2.96
C ASN A 67 -24.90 26.71 3.74
N ARG A 68 -25.11 25.97 4.83
CA ARG A 68 -26.32 26.11 5.64
C ARG A 68 -25.96 26.18 7.13
N PRO A 69 -26.39 27.22 7.85
CA PRO A 69 -26.14 27.31 9.28
C PRO A 69 -26.87 26.16 9.97
N LEU A 70 -26.10 25.28 10.62
CA LEU A 70 -26.60 24.21 11.48
C LEU A 70 -26.66 24.76 12.91
N ASP A 71 -27.80 24.55 13.56
CA ASP A 71 -28.01 24.89 14.97
C ASP A 71 -26.96 24.21 15.87
N PRO A 72 -26.54 24.83 17.00
CA PRO A 72 -25.42 24.35 17.82
C PRO A 72 -25.62 22.94 18.39
N GLN A 73 -26.87 22.48 18.53
CA GLN A 73 -27.22 21.18 19.09
C GLN A 73 -27.02 20.02 18.10
N ASP A 74 -27.28 20.25 16.80
CA ASP A 74 -27.15 19.23 15.74
C ASP A 74 -25.71 19.08 15.22
N ALA A 75 -24.86 20.06 15.49
CA ALA A 75 -23.46 20.07 15.08
C ALA A 75 -22.60 19.03 15.84
N ALA A 76 -22.89 18.77 17.12
CA ALA A 76 -22.15 17.80 17.92
C ALA A 76 -22.41 16.36 17.46
N GLU A 77 -23.68 16.00 17.21
CA GLU A 77 -24.07 14.68 16.70
C GLU A 77 -23.57 14.45 15.26
N ALA A 78 -23.61 15.48 14.41
CA ALA A 78 -23.05 15.43 13.06
C ALA A 78 -21.52 15.28 13.08
N GLN A 79 -20.82 15.99 13.96
CA GLN A 79 -19.36 15.87 14.12
C GLN A 79 -18.95 14.49 14.66
N GLU A 80 -19.74 13.89 15.56
CA GLU A 80 -19.49 12.54 16.07
C GLU A 80 -19.70 11.47 14.98
N SER A 81 -20.75 11.60 14.15
CA SER A 81 -21.01 10.76 12.98
C SER A 81 -19.91 10.87 11.91
N ILE A 82 -19.42 12.10 11.65
CA ILE A 82 -18.32 12.33 10.71
C ILE A 82 -17.01 11.75 11.27
N LYS A 83 -16.73 11.91 12.56
CA LYS A 83 -15.56 11.29 13.21
C LYS A 83 -15.62 9.77 13.17
N ALA A 84 -16.81 9.17 13.32
CA ALA A 84 -17.02 7.73 13.17
C ALA A 84 -16.78 7.27 11.73
N ARG A 85 -17.26 8.01 10.73
CA ARG A 85 -17.00 7.73 9.31
C ARG A 85 -15.53 7.91 8.93
N VAL A 86 -14.85 8.95 9.42
CA VAL A 86 -13.42 9.16 9.24
C VAL A 86 -12.60 8.08 9.94
N ASN A 87 -13.01 7.63 11.13
CA ASN A 87 -12.36 6.51 11.80
C ASN A 87 -12.62 5.18 11.09
N ALA A 88 -13.78 4.98 10.46
CA ALA A 88 -14.05 3.82 9.61
C ALA A 88 -13.23 3.85 8.31
N ILE A 89 -13.08 5.02 7.68
CA ILE A 89 -12.22 5.22 6.50
C ILE A 89 -10.75 5.05 6.88
N ARG A 90 -10.31 5.64 7.99
CA ARG A 90 -8.96 5.45 8.56
C ARG A 90 -8.73 3.99 8.94
N LYS A 91 -9.72 3.28 9.48
CA LYS A 91 -9.65 1.83 9.74
C LYS A 91 -9.56 1.03 8.45
N LYS A 92 -10.27 1.42 7.38
CA LYS A 92 -10.12 0.83 6.04
C LYS A 92 -8.78 1.15 5.38
N LEU A 93 -8.19 2.32 5.66
CA LEU A 93 -6.91 2.77 5.09
C LEU A 93 -5.69 2.23 5.86
N ILE A 94 -5.83 1.97 7.17
CA ILE A 94 -4.79 1.40 8.05
C ILE A 94 -4.75 -0.15 7.98
N GLN A 95 -5.79 -0.79 7.45
CA GLN A 95 -5.97 -2.23 7.44
C GLN A 95 -5.94 -2.65 5.96
N GLN A 96 -4.78 -2.88 5.36
CA GLN A 96 -4.23 -4.23 5.24
C GLN A 96 -3.01 -4.13 4.30
N GLY A 97 -1.87 -4.70 4.68
CA GLY A 97 -0.75 -4.85 3.74
C GLY A 97 -1.13 -5.71 2.52
N PRO A 98 -0.28 -5.78 1.48
CA PRO A 98 -0.61 -6.40 0.20
C PRO A 98 -1.11 -7.85 0.34
N CYS A 99 -0.58 -8.61 1.31
CA CYS A 99 -0.99 -9.98 1.56
C CYS A 99 -2.42 -10.08 2.10
N HIS A 100 -2.82 -9.18 3.01
CA HIS A 100 -4.16 -9.23 3.59
C HIS A 100 -5.24 -8.87 2.55
N THR A 101 -4.95 -7.95 1.63
CA THR A 101 -5.85 -7.64 0.51
C THR A 101 -6.02 -8.86 -0.41
N GLU A 102 -4.93 -9.53 -0.78
CA GLU A 102 -4.99 -10.76 -1.58
C GLU A 102 -5.68 -11.91 -0.84
N LEU A 103 -5.46 -12.02 0.48
CA LEU A 103 -6.11 -13.02 1.32
C LEU A 103 -7.63 -12.91 1.25
N HIS A 104 -8.17 -11.68 1.34
CA HIS A 104 -9.62 -11.48 1.27
C HIS A 104 -10.17 -11.87 -0.10
N ALA A 105 -9.52 -11.44 -1.18
CA ALA A 105 -9.91 -11.83 -2.54
C ALA A 105 -9.83 -13.35 -2.77
N SER A 106 -8.81 -14.01 -2.20
CA SER A 106 -8.65 -15.46 -2.29
C SER A 106 -9.79 -16.20 -1.59
N LEU A 107 -10.29 -15.69 -0.45
CA LEU A 107 -11.42 -16.30 0.26
C LEU A 107 -12.70 -16.28 -0.56
N ASP A 108 -12.99 -15.19 -1.27
CA ASP A 108 -14.16 -15.08 -2.14
C ASP A 108 -14.10 -16.12 -3.27
N VAL A 109 -12.95 -16.22 -3.95
CA VAL A 109 -12.73 -17.22 -5.02
C VAL A 109 -12.83 -18.65 -4.51
N ILE A 110 -12.33 -18.94 -3.31
CA ILE A 110 -12.42 -20.26 -2.68
C ILE A 110 -13.88 -20.61 -2.38
N ALA A 111 -14.65 -19.67 -1.82
CA ALA A 111 -16.06 -19.89 -1.52
C ALA A 111 -16.88 -20.22 -2.78
N GLU A 112 -16.64 -19.49 -3.88
CA GLU A 112 -17.25 -19.76 -5.18
C GLU A 112 -16.82 -21.13 -5.74
N SER A 113 -15.51 -21.43 -5.68
CA SER A 113 -14.95 -22.68 -6.21
C SER A 113 -15.45 -23.89 -5.42
N GLN A 114 -15.60 -23.78 -4.11
CA GLN A 114 -16.17 -24.82 -3.26
C GLN A 114 -17.61 -25.12 -3.65
N GLN A 115 -18.42 -24.08 -3.93
CA GLN A 115 -19.80 -24.26 -4.39
C GLN A 115 -19.88 -24.90 -5.78
N ALA A 116 -18.96 -24.57 -6.68
CA ALA A 116 -18.97 -25.08 -8.06
C ALA A 116 -18.39 -26.49 -8.21
N LEU A 117 -17.29 -26.80 -7.52
CA LEU A 117 -16.54 -28.06 -7.68
C LEU A 117 -16.87 -29.11 -6.62
N GLY A 118 -17.45 -28.73 -5.48
CA GLY A 118 -17.80 -29.65 -4.40
C GLY A 118 -16.63 -30.55 -4.00
N GLU A 119 -16.81 -31.87 -4.09
CA GLU A 119 -15.81 -32.89 -3.72
C GLU A 119 -14.53 -32.87 -4.57
N LYS A 120 -14.54 -32.22 -5.73
CA LYS A 120 -13.34 -32.09 -6.58
C LYS A 120 -12.40 -30.98 -6.12
N PHE A 121 -12.86 -30.11 -5.23
CA PHE A 121 -12.04 -29.05 -4.63
C PHE A 121 -11.12 -29.64 -3.57
N THR A 122 -9.91 -30.05 -3.96
CA THR A 122 -8.99 -30.83 -3.12
C THR A 122 -7.74 -30.06 -2.67
N SER A 123 -7.33 -29.04 -3.42
CA SER A 123 -6.26 -28.11 -3.06
C SER A 123 -6.56 -26.69 -3.54
N PHE A 124 -6.01 -25.71 -2.82
CA PHE A 124 -6.11 -24.28 -3.16
C PHE A 124 -5.01 -23.48 -2.49
N TYR A 125 -4.73 -22.29 -3.01
CA TYR A 125 -3.77 -21.38 -2.41
C TYR A 125 -4.46 -20.38 -1.47
N LEU A 126 -3.90 -20.21 -0.27
CA LEU A 126 -4.30 -19.17 0.68
C LEU A 126 -3.04 -18.42 1.15
N PRO A 127 -2.93 -17.10 0.90
CA PRO A 127 -1.74 -16.33 1.28
C PRO A 127 -1.45 -16.36 2.78
N ASN A 128 -0.28 -16.84 3.17
CA ASN A 128 0.21 -16.81 4.54
C ASN A 128 0.71 -15.41 4.88
N CYS A 129 -0.10 -14.64 5.59
CA CYS A 129 0.24 -13.28 6.01
C CYS A 129 0.82 -13.23 7.43
N ASP A 130 1.61 -12.19 7.70
CA ASP A 130 2.04 -11.81 9.05
C ASP A 130 1.02 -10.88 9.72
N LYS A 131 1.30 -10.51 10.98
CA LYS A 131 0.43 -9.61 11.77
C LYS A 131 0.34 -8.18 11.21
N HIS A 132 1.24 -7.81 10.30
CA HIS A 132 1.31 -6.49 9.68
C HIS A 132 0.65 -6.47 8.29
N GLY A 133 0.22 -7.62 7.78
CA GLY A 133 -0.40 -7.78 6.46
C GLY A 133 0.59 -7.98 5.32
N PHE A 134 1.84 -8.36 5.60
CA PHE A 134 2.85 -8.73 4.62
C PHE A 134 2.95 -10.25 4.45
N TYR A 135 3.55 -10.69 3.35
CA TYR A 135 3.72 -12.12 3.09
C TYR A 135 4.77 -12.72 4.02
N LYS A 136 4.46 -13.87 4.62
CA LYS A 136 5.48 -14.70 5.27
C LYS A 136 6.42 -15.26 4.22
N ALA A 137 7.70 -15.35 4.55
CA ALA A 137 8.74 -15.82 3.62
C ALA A 137 8.47 -17.22 3.03
N LYS A 138 7.71 -18.07 3.71
CA LYS A 138 7.27 -19.39 3.21
C LYS A 138 5.77 -19.39 2.94
N GLN A 139 5.39 -19.59 1.69
CA GLN A 139 4.02 -19.81 1.25
C GLN A 139 3.79 -21.30 1.01
N CYS A 140 2.58 -21.77 1.25
CA CYS A 140 2.21 -23.16 1.03
C CYS A 140 0.78 -23.22 0.49
N GLU A 141 0.54 -24.18 -0.40
CA GLU A 141 -0.80 -24.57 -0.81
C GLU A 141 -1.54 -25.22 0.37
N THR A 142 -2.86 -25.09 0.39
CA THR A 142 -3.74 -25.79 1.32
C THR A 142 -4.25 -27.04 0.65
N SER A 143 -4.06 -28.21 1.28
CA SER A 143 -4.64 -29.47 0.83
C SER A 143 -5.70 -29.93 1.82
N LEU A 144 -6.88 -30.29 1.31
CA LEU A 144 -7.99 -30.82 2.13
C LEU A 144 -7.90 -32.35 2.28
N ILE A 145 -7.18 -33.01 1.38
CA ILE A 145 -7.08 -34.48 1.29
C ILE A 145 -5.81 -35.05 1.94
N GLY A 146 -5.09 -34.24 2.72
CA GLY A 146 -3.89 -34.67 3.45
C GLY A 146 -2.66 -34.95 2.56
N GLN A 147 -2.68 -34.52 1.29
CA GLN A 147 -1.49 -34.56 0.45
C GLN A 147 -0.46 -33.52 0.94
N PRO A 148 0.84 -33.81 0.81
CA PRO A 148 1.88 -32.87 1.20
C PRO A 148 1.72 -31.56 0.41
N PRO A 149 1.51 -30.42 1.10
CA PRO A 149 1.27 -29.16 0.41
C PRO A 149 2.54 -28.68 -0.28
N ARG A 150 2.38 -28.13 -1.50
CA ARG A 150 3.48 -27.49 -2.21
C ARG A 150 3.81 -26.17 -1.52
N CYS A 151 5.08 -25.98 -1.14
CA CYS A 151 5.55 -24.73 -0.55
C CYS A 151 6.64 -24.07 -1.40
N TRP A 152 6.72 -22.75 -1.33
CA TRP A 152 7.74 -21.94 -1.98
C TRP A 152 8.14 -20.74 -1.12
N CYS A 153 9.24 -20.10 -1.47
CA CYS A 153 9.73 -18.90 -0.79
C CYS A 153 9.37 -17.64 -1.57
N VAL A 154 9.00 -16.60 -0.83
CA VAL A 154 8.51 -15.31 -1.34
C VAL A 154 9.19 -14.15 -0.64
N SER A 155 9.09 -12.96 -1.22
CA SER A 155 9.49 -11.73 -0.54
C SER A 155 8.31 -11.11 0.22
N SER A 156 8.60 -10.41 1.30
CA SER A 156 7.58 -9.88 2.22
C SER A 156 6.63 -8.88 1.57
N TRP A 157 7.07 -8.17 0.51
CA TRP A 157 6.32 -7.08 -0.10
C TRP A 157 5.47 -7.51 -1.31
N ASN A 158 5.94 -8.48 -2.09
CA ASN A 158 5.33 -8.81 -3.38
C ASN A 158 4.89 -10.27 -3.53
N GLY A 159 5.09 -11.12 -2.52
CA GLY A 159 4.85 -12.56 -2.65
C GLY A 159 5.87 -13.18 -3.59
#